data_AF-A0A3D5GHX8-F1
#
_entry.id   AF-A0A3D5GHX8-F1
#
_cell.length_a   1.000
_cell.length_b   1.000
_cell.length_c   1.000
_cell.angle_alpha   90.00
_cell.angle_beta   90.00
_cell.angle_gamma   90.00
#
_symmetry.space_group_name_H-M   'P 1'
#
loop_
_entity.id
_entity.type
_entity.pdbx_description
1 polymer ?
#
loop_
_entity_poly.entity_id
_entity_poly.type
_entity_poly.pdbx_seq_one_letter_code
_entity_poly.pdbx_strand_id
1 'polypeptide(L)'
;LDWYGYDSDGGGVHDVIGTRCDPYTHQLLTGDDYHHCCHSNLTRALANYAARPEHEVELLVHDVLNVFMCTGFTRDTHQYFMKASPARPGDYLEFLADVDLVGVLSACPGGDCGDEHSSDTAICHPLLVEIFDGPSPVGWKLAEPSAYVWPT
;
A
#
# COMPACT_ATOMS: atom_id res chain seq x y z
N LEU A 1 1.29 -14.71 -5.38
CA LEU A 1 1.31 -14.26 -6.79
C LEU A 1 2.74 -14.18 -7.35
N ASP A 2 3.65 -15.03 -6.88
CA ASP A 2 5.04 -15.11 -7.37
C ASP A 2 5.14 -15.50 -8.85
N TRP A 3 4.16 -16.27 -9.33
CA TRP A 3 4.02 -16.71 -10.72
C TRP A 3 3.71 -15.59 -11.72
N TYR A 4 3.27 -14.39 -11.27
CA TYR A 4 2.77 -13.36 -12.19
C TYR A 4 3.89 -12.75 -13.06
N GLY A 5 5.06 -12.48 -12.47
CA GLY A 5 6.17 -11.84 -13.17
C GLY A 5 5.81 -10.46 -13.74
N TYR A 6 6.10 -10.26 -15.02
CA TYR A 6 5.70 -9.06 -15.77
C TYR A 6 4.88 -9.46 -17.00
N ASP A 7 3.75 -8.78 -17.22
CA ASP A 7 2.89 -9.05 -18.36
C ASP A 7 3.36 -8.37 -19.67
N SER A 8 2.59 -8.54 -20.75
CA SER A 8 2.89 -7.95 -22.05
C SER A 8 2.94 -6.42 -22.07
N ASP A 9 2.23 -5.79 -21.13
CA ASP A 9 2.11 -4.33 -21.00
C ASP A 9 3.23 -3.78 -20.10
N GLY A 10 3.97 -4.67 -19.41
CA GLY A 10 5.00 -4.32 -18.44
C GLY A 10 4.47 -4.21 -17.00
N GLY A 11 3.26 -4.71 -16.75
CA GLY A 11 2.63 -4.69 -15.44
C GLY A 11 3.15 -5.79 -14.52
N GLY A 12 3.34 -5.47 -13.25
CA GLY A 12 3.66 -6.40 -12.17
C GLY A 12 2.78 -6.16 -10.95
N VAL A 13 2.82 -7.06 -9.97
CA VAL A 13 2.05 -6.94 -8.72
C VAL A 13 2.91 -6.54 -7.52
N HIS A 14 2.28 -5.98 -6.48
CA HIS A 14 2.92 -5.55 -5.23
C HIS A 14 3.87 -4.36 -5.42
N ASP A 15 3.34 -3.28 -5.98
CA ASP A 15 4.18 -2.18 -6.42
C ASP A 15 4.73 -1.31 -5.27
N VAL A 16 5.89 -0.71 -5.54
CA VAL A 16 6.54 0.33 -4.72
C VAL A 16 6.87 1.54 -5.58
N ILE A 17 6.07 1.77 -6.63
CA ILE A 17 6.25 2.86 -7.60
C ILE A 17 5.16 3.93 -7.49
N GLY A 18 3.99 3.56 -6.95
CA GLY A 18 2.96 4.51 -6.57
C GLY A 18 3.22 5.13 -5.20
N THR A 19 2.42 6.13 -4.85
CA THR A 19 2.46 6.78 -3.53
C THR A 19 1.32 6.29 -2.64
N ARG A 20 0.08 6.62 -3.01
CA ARG A 20 -1.23 6.17 -2.48
C ARG A 20 -2.31 7.04 -3.10
N CYS A 21 -3.54 6.54 -3.25
CA CYS A 21 -4.64 7.44 -3.53
C CYS A 21 -4.88 8.36 -2.32
N ASP A 22 -5.07 9.65 -2.59
CA ASP A 22 -5.10 10.69 -1.57
C ASP A 22 -6.18 11.74 -1.86
N PRO A 23 -6.76 12.37 -0.81
CA PRO A 23 -7.87 13.30 -0.99
C PRO A 23 -7.44 14.58 -1.73
N TYR A 24 -6.16 14.94 -1.69
CA TYR A 24 -5.63 16.17 -2.27
C TYR A 24 -5.55 16.07 -3.79
N THR A 25 -5.02 14.96 -4.30
CA THR A 25 -5.00 14.65 -5.74
C THR A 25 -6.42 14.48 -6.28
N HIS A 26 -7.30 13.82 -5.53
CA HIS A 26 -8.70 13.69 -5.93
C HIS A 26 -9.37 15.07 -6.06
N GLN A 27 -9.22 15.92 -5.04
CA GLN A 27 -9.77 17.28 -5.05
C GLN A 27 -9.19 18.13 -6.19
N LEU A 28 -7.88 18.02 -6.44
CA LEU A 28 -7.22 18.73 -7.55
C LEU A 28 -7.78 18.33 -8.93
N LEU A 29 -8.09 17.05 -9.14
CA LEU A 29 -8.50 16.52 -10.44
C LEU A 29 -10.02 16.61 -10.68
N THR A 30 -10.83 16.53 -9.64
CA THR A 30 -12.31 16.43 -9.75
C THR A 30 -13.03 17.67 -9.24
N GLY A 31 -12.45 18.40 -8.28
CA GLY A 31 -13.13 19.46 -7.55
C GLY A 31 -14.06 18.99 -6.42
N ASP A 32 -14.08 17.68 -6.13
CA ASP A 32 -14.82 17.09 -5.03
C ASP A 32 -13.94 16.67 -3.83
N ASP A 33 -14.50 16.80 -2.61
CA ASP A 33 -13.88 16.29 -1.39
C ASP A 33 -14.24 14.81 -1.18
N TYR A 34 -13.23 13.92 -1.19
CA TYR A 34 -13.41 12.49 -0.92
C TYR A 34 -12.58 12.04 0.28
N HIS A 35 -13.20 11.38 1.25
CA HIS A 35 -12.59 11.12 2.57
C HIS A 35 -12.19 9.66 2.82
N HIS A 36 -12.40 8.77 1.84
CA HIS A 36 -12.11 7.33 1.94
C HIS A 36 -10.92 6.87 1.09
N CYS A 37 -10.10 7.81 0.62
CA CYS A 37 -8.78 7.53 0.06
C CYS A 37 -7.90 6.72 1.03
N CYS A 38 -6.99 5.90 0.48
CA CYS A 38 -5.99 5.16 1.27
C CYS A 38 -5.22 6.08 2.21
N HIS A 39 -4.79 7.26 1.75
CA HIS A 39 -4.16 8.27 2.60
C HIS A 39 -4.99 8.55 3.86
N SER A 40 -6.27 8.93 3.70
CA SER A 40 -7.15 9.27 4.82
C SER A 40 -7.44 8.06 5.71
N ASN A 41 -7.59 6.87 5.13
CA ASN A 41 -7.79 5.62 5.87
C ASN A 41 -6.58 5.31 6.77
N LEU A 42 -5.36 5.41 6.23
CA LEU A 42 -4.11 5.20 6.96
C LEU A 42 -3.93 6.22 8.08
N THR A 43 -4.18 7.52 7.79
CA THR A 43 -4.11 8.59 8.78
C THR A 43 -5.03 8.31 9.96
N ARG A 44 -6.30 7.96 9.71
CA ARG A 44 -7.26 7.63 10.78
C ARG A 44 -6.88 6.40 11.58
N ALA A 45 -6.44 5.34 10.92
CA ALA A 45 -6.04 4.11 11.59
C ALA A 45 -4.81 4.34 12.49
N LEU A 46 -3.81 5.07 11.99
CA LEU A 46 -2.61 5.42 12.76
C LEU A 46 -2.93 6.38 13.93
N ALA A 47 -3.79 7.38 13.70
CA ALA A 47 -4.26 8.30 14.73
C ALA A 47 -4.92 7.56 15.89
N ASN A 48 -5.80 6.61 15.57
CA ASN A 48 -6.48 5.77 16.54
C ASN A 48 -5.50 4.93 17.35
N TYR A 49 -4.57 4.23 16.68
CA TYR A 49 -3.54 3.42 17.35
C TYR A 49 -2.64 4.27 18.26
N ALA A 50 -2.21 5.44 17.79
CA ALA A 50 -1.31 6.33 18.53
C ALA A 50 -2.04 7.16 19.62
N ALA A 51 -3.38 7.12 19.67
CA ALA A 51 -4.21 8.00 20.49
C ALA A 51 -3.87 9.50 20.32
N ARG A 52 -3.66 9.94 19.07
CA ARG A 52 -3.28 11.31 18.70
C ARG A 52 -4.24 11.88 17.65
N PRO A 53 -4.39 13.21 17.56
CA PRO A 53 -5.16 13.84 16.48
C PRO A 53 -4.61 13.51 15.08
N GLU A 54 -5.50 13.38 14.10
CA GLU A 54 -5.15 13.05 12.69
C GLU A 54 -4.08 13.99 12.12
N HIS A 55 -4.22 15.30 12.31
CA HIS A 55 -3.28 16.31 11.80
C HIS A 55 -1.87 16.20 12.39
N GLU A 56 -1.69 15.51 13.52
CA GLU A 56 -0.37 15.27 14.10
C GLU A 56 0.32 14.01 13.57
N VAL A 57 -0.44 13.08 12.99
CA VAL A 57 0.07 11.78 12.51
C VAL A 57 0.07 11.67 10.99
N GLU A 58 -0.69 12.50 10.30
CA GLU A 58 -0.77 12.49 8.82
C GLU A 58 0.61 12.56 8.16
N LEU A 59 1.52 13.38 8.72
CA LEU A 59 2.90 13.52 8.25
C LEU A 59 3.77 12.26 8.45
N LEU A 60 3.30 11.28 9.21
CA LEU A 60 3.95 9.97 9.36
C LEU A 60 3.47 8.96 8.31
N VAL A 61 2.33 9.23 7.65
CA VAL A 61 1.84 8.40 6.54
C VAL A 61 2.72 8.64 5.32
N HIS A 62 3.34 7.57 4.85
CA HIS A 62 4.33 7.57 3.78
C HIS A 62 3.80 6.86 2.53
N ASP A 63 4.62 6.84 1.49
CA ASP A 63 4.34 6.10 0.26
C ASP A 63 4.25 4.60 0.55
N VAL A 64 3.34 3.90 -0.13
CA VAL A 64 2.88 2.57 0.29
C VAL A 64 3.54 1.45 -0.51
N LEU A 65 3.51 0.25 0.07
CA LEU A 65 3.51 -0.99 -0.71
C LEU A 65 2.07 -1.25 -1.19
N ASN A 66 1.83 -1.19 -2.50
CA ASN A 66 0.52 -1.46 -3.08
C ASN A 66 0.29 -2.97 -3.22
N VAL A 67 -0.04 -3.63 -2.10
CA VAL A 67 -0.30 -5.07 -2.04
C VAL A 67 -1.42 -5.47 -3.00
N PHE A 68 -1.17 -6.48 -3.84
CA PHE A 68 -2.06 -7.03 -4.87
C PHE A 68 -2.36 -6.12 -6.07
N MET A 69 -2.05 -4.82 -6.01
CA MET A 69 -2.27 -3.91 -7.13
C MET A 69 -1.38 -4.31 -8.31
N CYS A 70 -1.92 -4.28 -9.54
CA CYS A 70 -1.20 -4.60 -10.76
C CYS A 70 -0.93 -3.32 -11.57
N THR A 71 0.34 -2.93 -11.67
CA THR A 71 0.73 -1.61 -12.18
C THR A 71 2.05 -1.65 -12.93
N GLY A 72 2.35 -0.59 -13.66
CA GLY A 72 3.60 -0.44 -14.38
C GLY A 72 3.72 0.93 -15.03
N PHE A 73 4.68 1.05 -15.95
CA PHE A 73 4.84 2.22 -16.80
C PHE A 73 4.60 1.84 -18.26
N THR A 74 3.77 2.60 -18.96
CA THR A 74 3.49 2.35 -20.38
C THR A 74 4.78 2.41 -21.21
N ARG A 75 4.97 1.52 -22.17
CA ARG A 75 6.23 1.44 -22.94
C ARG A 75 6.45 2.61 -23.91
N ASP A 76 5.38 3.25 -24.33
CA ASP A 76 5.40 4.33 -25.33
C ASP A 76 5.61 5.70 -24.70
N THR A 77 5.00 5.95 -23.54
CA THR A 77 4.93 7.26 -22.90
C THR A 77 5.45 7.28 -21.46
N HIS A 78 5.78 6.11 -20.89
CA HIS A 78 6.29 5.94 -19.53
C HIS A 78 5.35 6.51 -18.46
N GLN A 79 4.04 6.49 -18.73
CA GLN A 79 3.02 6.93 -17.77
C GLN A 79 2.69 5.78 -16.83
N TYR A 80 2.49 6.09 -15.55
CA TYR A 80 2.00 5.14 -14.57
C TYR A 80 0.61 4.63 -14.99
N PHE A 81 0.43 3.31 -14.96
CA PHE A 81 -0.86 2.69 -15.23
C PHE A 81 -1.22 1.67 -14.15
N MET A 82 -2.51 1.39 -14.05
CA MET A 82 -3.07 0.29 -13.28
C MET A 82 -3.92 -0.60 -14.19
N LYS A 83 -4.16 -1.83 -13.76
CA LYS A 83 -5.14 -2.74 -14.34
C LYS A 83 -5.70 -3.67 -13.27
N ALA A 84 -6.81 -4.32 -13.61
CA ALA A 84 -7.50 -5.26 -12.72
C ALA A 84 -6.52 -6.29 -12.13
N SER A 85 -6.51 -6.38 -10.81
CA SER A 85 -5.62 -7.28 -10.07
C SER A 85 -5.85 -8.75 -10.47
N PRO A 86 -4.76 -9.54 -10.63
CA PRO A 86 -4.87 -10.98 -10.80
C PRO A 86 -5.20 -11.72 -9.50
N ALA A 87 -5.15 -11.04 -8.34
CA ALA A 87 -5.39 -11.65 -7.04
C ALA A 87 -6.80 -12.26 -6.93
N ARG A 88 -6.90 -13.40 -6.25
CA ARG A 88 -8.15 -14.10 -5.97
C ARG A 88 -8.27 -14.39 -4.48
N PRO A 89 -9.49 -14.62 -3.96
CA PRO A 89 -9.65 -15.08 -2.58
C PRO A 89 -8.80 -16.32 -2.30
N GLY A 90 -7.95 -16.23 -1.26
CA GLY A 90 -6.98 -17.26 -0.90
C GLY A 90 -5.55 -16.98 -1.34
N ASP A 91 -5.33 -16.05 -2.27
CA ASP A 91 -3.99 -15.49 -2.49
C ASP A 91 -3.56 -14.67 -1.26
N TYR A 92 -2.28 -14.78 -0.90
CA TYR A 92 -1.71 -14.06 0.23
C TYR A 92 -0.29 -13.57 -0.09
N LEU A 93 0.15 -12.62 0.71
CA LEU A 93 1.54 -12.18 0.81
C LEU A 93 1.94 -12.27 2.29
N GLU A 94 3.01 -13.00 2.56
CA GLU A 94 3.48 -13.25 3.92
C GLU A 94 4.79 -12.50 4.18
N PHE A 95 4.93 -11.97 5.39
CA PHE A 95 6.08 -11.19 5.82
C PHE A 95 6.67 -11.79 7.09
N LEU A 96 8.00 -11.77 7.18
CA LEU A 96 8.72 -11.98 8.43
C LEU A 96 9.07 -10.61 9.01
N ALA A 97 8.60 -10.32 10.23
CA ALA A 97 8.94 -9.07 10.93
C ALA A 97 10.40 -9.14 11.42
N ASP A 98 11.26 -8.31 10.83
CA ASP A 98 12.69 -8.25 11.19
C ASP A 98 12.99 -7.28 12.35
N VAL A 99 11.99 -6.45 12.71
CA VAL A 99 11.96 -5.56 13.87
C VAL A 99 10.53 -5.50 14.39
N ASP A 100 10.31 -4.89 15.56
CA ASP A 100 8.96 -4.59 16.03
C ASP A 100 8.30 -3.56 15.09
N LEU A 101 7.10 -3.88 14.60
CA LEU A 101 6.40 -3.08 13.59
C LEU A 101 5.01 -2.64 14.06
N VAL A 102 4.65 -1.43 13.65
CA VAL A 102 3.24 -0.99 13.59
C VAL A 102 2.82 -1.03 12.14
N GLY A 103 2.15 -2.11 11.75
CA GLY A 103 1.56 -2.25 10.41
C GLY A 103 0.22 -1.52 10.31
N VAL A 104 0.03 -0.74 9.26
CA VAL A 104 -1.25 -0.08 8.96
C VAL A 104 -1.64 -0.43 7.53
N LEU A 105 -2.86 -0.97 7.34
CA LEU A 105 -3.37 -1.42 6.06
C LEU A 105 -4.68 -0.72 5.72
N SER A 106 -4.82 -0.26 4.48
CA SER A 106 -6.07 0.27 3.93
C SER A 106 -6.56 -0.65 2.81
N ALA A 107 -7.81 -1.12 2.90
CA ALA A 107 -8.51 -1.67 1.74
C ALA A 107 -8.83 -0.51 0.79
N CYS A 108 -8.21 -0.51 -0.40
CA CYS A 108 -8.32 0.59 -1.35
C CYS A 108 -9.76 0.75 -1.84
N PRO A 109 -10.31 1.98 -1.91
CA PRO A 109 -11.63 2.22 -2.51
C PRO A 109 -11.65 1.92 -4.01
N GLY A 110 -10.50 1.75 -4.67
CA GLY A 110 -10.43 1.30 -6.06
C GLY A 110 -10.70 -0.20 -6.25
N GLY A 111 -10.93 -0.97 -5.18
CA GLY A 111 -11.13 -2.41 -5.27
C GLY A 111 -9.92 -3.13 -5.89
N ASP A 112 -10.14 -3.84 -6.99
CA ASP A 112 -9.09 -4.50 -7.77
C ASP A 112 -8.30 -3.57 -8.70
N CYS A 113 -8.61 -2.27 -8.70
CA CYS A 113 -8.01 -1.22 -9.53
C CYS A 113 -8.20 -1.44 -11.05
N GLY A 114 -9.29 -2.10 -11.45
CA GLY A 114 -9.64 -2.29 -12.87
C GLY A 114 -10.19 -1.06 -13.58
N ASP A 115 -10.88 -0.17 -12.84
CA ASP A 115 -11.60 0.97 -13.42
C ASP A 115 -10.97 2.31 -13.02
N GLU A 116 -11.21 2.77 -11.78
CA GLU A 116 -10.84 4.09 -11.28
C GLU A 116 -10.26 4.03 -9.85
N HIS A 117 -9.52 5.07 -9.46
CA HIS A 117 -9.07 5.28 -8.07
C HIS A 117 -10.12 6.09 -7.29
N SER A 118 -10.12 5.97 -5.95
CA SER A 118 -10.91 6.84 -5.06
C SER A 118 -12.40 6.88 -5.42
N SER A 119 -13.03 5.70 -5.47
CA SER A 119 -14.40 5.53 -5.94
C SER A 119 -15.24 4.76 -4.93
N ASP A 120 -16.51 5.15 -4.78
CA ASP A 120 -17.50 4.37 -4.02
C ASP A 120 -18.27 3.38 -4.92
N THR A 121 -17.99 3.36 -6.23
CA THR A 121 -18.67 2.47 -7.18
C THR A 121 -17.93 1.16 -7.42
N ALA A 122 -16.61 1.13 -7.16
CA ALA A 122 -15.82 -0.07 -7.31
C ALA A 122 -16.23 -1.14 -6.28
N ILE A 123 -16.26 -2.40 -6.71
CA ILE A 123 -16.57 -3.50 -5.81
C ILE A 123 -15.37 -3.72 -4.89
N CYS A 124 -15.52 -3.29 -3.64
CA CYS A 124 -14.49 -3.43 -2.62
C CYS A 124 -14.71 -4.68 -1.77
N HIS A 125 -13.61 -5.24 -1.27
CA HIS A 125 -13.59 -6.42 -0.41
C HIS A 125 -12.70 -6.18 0.81
N PRO A 126 -12.98 -6.84 1.95
CA PRO A 126 -12.09 -6.78 3.11
C PRO A 126 -10.75 -7.47 2.82
N LEU A 127 -9.69 -6.99 3.48
CA LEU A 127 -8.39 -7.66 3.54
C LEU A 127 -8.20 -8.26 4.93
N LEU A 128 -7.66 -9.47 5.00
CA LEU A 128 -7.35 -10.17 6.25
C LEU A 128 -5.86 -10.03 6.55
N VAL A 129 -5.54 -9.71 7.81
CA VAL A 129 -4.19 -9.76 8.36
C VAL A 129 -4.20 -10.74 9.52
N GLU A 130 -3.33 -11.74 9.46
CA GLU A 130 -3.11 -12.72 10.53
C GLU A 130 -1.68 -12.57 11.04
N ILE A 131 -1.50 -12.71 12.36
CA ILE A 131 -0.19 -12.63 13.01
C ILE A 131 0.11 -14.00 13.59
N PHE A 132 1.28 -14.54 13.24
CA PHE A 132 1.76 -15.84 13.69
C PHE A 132 3.06 -15.65 14.48
N ASP A 133 3.12 -16.25 15.67
CA ASP A 133 4.35 -16.37 16.44
C ASP A 133 5.07 -17.67 16.06
N GLY A 134 6.39 -17.60 15.87
CA GLY A 134 7.20 -18.74 15.51
C GLY A 134 8.69 -18.53 15.78
N PRO A 135 9.50 -19.61 15.79
CA PRO A 135 10.93 -19.48 15.92
C PRO A 135 11.50 -18.74 14.69
N SER A 136 12.46 -17.85 14.92
CA SER A 136 13.18 -17.20 13.82
C SER A 136 13.84 -18.26 12.92
N PRO A 137 13.88 -18.06 11.58
CA PRO A 137 14.58 -18.96 10.68
C PRO A 137 16.03 -19.19 11.10
N VAL A 138 16.56 -20.39 10.85
CA VAL A 138 17.94 -20.72 11.23
C VAL A 138 18.93 -19.77 10.54
N GLY A 139 19.76 -19.10 11.34
CA GLY A 139 20.73 -18.13 10.85
C GLY A 139 20.18 -16.72 10.64
N TRP A 140 18.89 -16.48 10.92
CA TRP A 140 18.30 -15.15 10.90
C TRP A 140 18.90 -14.26 11.99
N LYS A 141 19.22 -13.02 11.64
CA LYS A 141 19.68 -11.98 12.55
C LYS A 141 18.86 -10.74 12.29
N LEU A 142 18.38 -10.11 13.36
CA LEU A 142 17.64 -8.85 13.27
C LEU A 142 18.52 -7.77 12.63
N ALA A 143 17.93 -6.95 11.76
CA ALA A 143 18.63 -5.81 11.18
C ALA A 143 19.00 -4.77 12.26
N GLU A 144 20.18 -4.17 12.09
CA GLU A 144 20.63 -3.01 12.85
C GLU A 144 20.42 -1.72 12.03
N PRO A 145 20.15 -0.58 12.67
CA PRO A 145 20.12 0.71 11.99
C PRO A 145 21.44 1.00 11.25
N SER A 146 21.37 1.82 10.19
CA SER A 146 22.58 2.26 9.47
C SER A 146 23.58 2.93 10.43
N ALA A 147 24.84 2.48 10.39
CA ALA A 147 25.91 2.99 11.25
C ALA A 147 26.43 4.39 10.84
N TYR A 148 25.85 5.00 9.80
CA TYR A 148 26.22 6.35 9.39
C TYR A 148 25.82 7.38 10.45
N VAL A 149 26.76 8.25 10.82
CA VAL A 149 26.53 9.33 11.77
C VAL A 149 26.44 10.64 11.00
N TRP A 150 25.34 11.38 11.19
CA TRP A 150 25.18 12.70 10.59
C TRP A 150 26.21 13.67 11.18
N PRO A 151 26.93 14.47 10.37
CA PRO A 151 27.84 15.48 10.90
C PRO A 151 27.02 16.52 11.70
N THR A 152 27.33 16.63 12.99
CA THR A 152 26.77 17.63 13.92
C THR A 152 27.39 19.00 13.72
#